data_AF-A0AB37E626-F1
#
_entry.id   AF-A0AB37E626-F1
#
_cell.length_a   1.000
_cell.length_b   1.000
_cell.length_c   1.000
_cell.angle_alpha   90.00
_cell.angle_beta   90.00
_cell.angle_gamma   90.00
#
_symmetry.space_group_name_H-M   'P 1'
#
loop_
_entity.id
_entity.type
_entity.pdbx_description
1 polymer ?
#
loop_
_entity_poly.entity_id
_entity_poly.type
_entity_poly.pdbx_seq_one_letter_code
_entity_poly.pdbx_strand_id
1 'polypeptide(L)'
;MENLIDQIGDFLSGIAGLASAGFDGVNQVMGLIIAIIAALLMVDWRALASTALGATLVHLIVLAVLPVLNGGEFVLPALLTVGFWMTALALFLGYAIVIAIFFFIKTLLTGTAFRGRRRVVH
;
A
#
# COMPACT_ATOMS: atom_id res chain seq x y z
N MET A 1 -24.68 -11.55 -23.60
CA MET A 1 -24.08 -11.66 -22.25
C MET A 1 -22.56 -11.85 -22.32
N GLU A 2 -22.02 -12.37 -23.42
CA GLU A 2 -20.56 -12.49 -23.67
C GLU A 2 -19.83 -11.16 -23.48
N ASN A 3 -20.33 -10.07 -24.09
CA ASN A 3 -19.74 -8.72 -23.94
C ASN A 3 -19.59 -8.21 -22.50
N LEU A 4 -20.42 -8.65 -21.55
CA LEU A 4 -20.35 -8.18 -20.15
C LEU A 4 -19.26 -8.96 -19.39
N ILE A 5 -19.12 -10.25 -19.67
CA ILE A 5 -18.07 -11.09 -19.09
C ILE A 5 -16.69 -10.62 -19.62
N ASP A 6 -16.60 -10.30 -20.91
CA ASP A 6 -15.36 -9.78 -21.50
C ASP A 6 -14.96 -8.42 -20.92
N GLN A 7 -15.92 -7.50 -20.74
CA GLN A 7 -15.67 -6.20 -20.10
C GLN A 7 -15.23 -6.34 -18.64
N ILE A 8 -15.78 -7.30 -17.89
CA ILE A 8 -15.32 -7.60 -16.54
C ILE A 8 -13.91 -8.17 -16.58
N GLY A 9 -13.61 -9.07 -17.52
CA GLY A 9 -12.28 -9.65 -17.70
C GLY A 9 -11.22 -8.58 -17.97
N ASP A 10 -11.51 -7.65 -18.87
CA ASP A 10 -10.62 -6.53 -19.20
C ASP A 10 -10.40 -5.60 -18.00
N PHE A 11 -11.48 -5.29 -17.27
CA PHE A 11 -11.41 -4.47 -16.06
C PHE A 11 -10.56 -5.12 -14.95
N LEU A 12 -10.79 -6.40 -14.67
CA LEU A 12 -10.03 -7.15 -13.67
C LEU A 12 -8.55 -7.28 -14.06
N SER A 13 -8.27 -7.50 -15.34
CA SER A 13 -6.90 -7.54 -15.87
C SER A 13 -6.20 -6.19 -15.72
N GLY A 14 -6.91 -5.09 -15.98
CA GLY A 14 -6.40 -3.73 -15.74
C GLY A 14 -6.07 -3.48 -14.26
N ILE A 15 -6.95 -3.85 -13.33
CA ILE A 15 -6.69 -3.74 -11.89
C ILE A 15 -5.51 -4.61 -11.47
N ALA A 16 -5.45 -5.86 -11.96
CA ALA A 16 -4.35 -6.77 -11.66
C ALA A 16 -3.01 -6.21 -12.15
N GLY A 17 -2.98 -5.60 -13.33
CA GLY A 17 -1.81 -4.91 -13.85
C GLY A 17 -1.36 -3.75 -12.95
N LEU A 18 -2.29 -2.94 -12.47
CA LEU A 18 -2.00 -1.84 -11.53
C LEU A 18 -1.48 -2.36 -10.18
N ALA A 19 -2.10 -3.42 -9.66
CA ALA A 19 -1.67 -4.05 -8.42
C ALA A 19 -0.25 -4.64 -8.56
N SER A 20 0.07 -5.28 -9.69
CA SER A 20 1.41 -5.81 -9.98
C SER A 20 2.45 -4.69 -10.04
N ALA A 21 2.17 -3.62 -10.79
CA ALA A 21 3.09 -2.47 -10.88
C ALA A 21 3.32 -1.81 -9.51
N GLY A 22 2.26 -1.72 -8.70
CA GLY A 22 2.32 -1.25 -7.32
C GLY A 22 3.16 -2.13 -6.42
N PHE A 23 2.95 -3.44 -6.50
CA PHE A 23 3.69 -4.43 -5.74
C PHE A 23 5.19 -4.38 -6.06
N ASP A 24 5.58 -4.31 -7.34
CA ASP A 24 6.98 -4.20 -7.75
C ASP A 24 7.65 -2.93 -7.20
N GLY A 25 6.92 -1.81 -7.17
CA GLY A 25 7.39 -0.57 -6.57
C GLY A 25 7.61 -0.68 -5.05
N VAL A 26 6.73 -1.39 -4.33
CA VAL A 26 6.84 -1.59 -2.87
C VAL A 26 7.85 -2.69 -2.51
N ASN A 27 8.05 -3.67 -3.40
CA ASN A 27 8.92 -4.83 -3.20
C ASN A 27 10.44 -4.51 -3.32
N GLN A 28 10.80 -3.24 -3.27
CA GLN A 28 12.18 -2.80 -3.09
C GLN A 28 12.52 -2.66 -1.60
N VAL A 29 13.80 -2.68 -1.25
CA VAL A 29 14.27 -2.59 0.15
C VAL A 29 13.63 -1.42 0.91
N MET A 30 13.62 -0.24 0.30
CA MET A 30 13.00 0.97 0.88
C MET A 30 11.49 0.78 1.11
N GLY A 31 10.78 0.26 0.11
CA GLY A 31 9.33 0.05 0.18
C GLY A 31 8.94 -0.97 1.25
N LEU A 32 9.70 -2.06 1.36
CA LEU A 32 9.52 -3.09 2.38
C LEU A 32 9.76 -2.55 3.80
N ILE A 33 10.80 -1.72 4.00
CA ILE A 33 11.06 -1.09 5.31
C ILE A 33 9.87 -0.22 5.72
N ILE A 34 9.36 0.62 4.80
CA ILE A 34 8.18 1.46 5.06
C ILE A 34 6.98 0.57 5.40
N ALA A 35 6.74 -0.50 4.64
CA ALA A 35 5.61 -1.41 4.85
C ALA A 35 5.68 -2.14 6.20
N ILE A 36 6.86 -2.60 6.61
CA ILE A 36 7.07 -3.24 7.92
C ILE A 36 6.77 -2.25 9.04
N ILE A 37 7.34 -1.05 8.99
CA ILE A 37 7.08 -0.01 9.99
C ILE A 37 5.59 0.31 10.06
N ALA A 38 4.95 0.53 8.91
CA ALA A 38 3.52 0.81 8.81
C ALA A 38 2.67 -0.31 9.43
N ALA A 39 2.96 -1.58 9.11
CA ALA A 39 2.26 -2.74 9.67
C ALA A 39 2.48 -2.89 11.19
N LEU A 40 3.67 -2.57 11.69
CA LEU A 40 3.96 -2.59 13.12
C LEU A 40 3.21 -1.48 13.87
N LEU A 41 3.09 -0.29 13.29
CA LEU A 41 2.34 0.84 13.86
C LEU A 41 0.83 0.67 13.76
N MET A 42 0.34 -0.08 12.77
CA MET A 42 -1.08 -0.36 12.59
C MET A 42 -1.66 -1.14 13.78
N VAL A 43 -2.77 -0.66 14.35
CA VAL A 43 -3.40 -1.23 15.55
C VAL A 43 -4.54 -2.19 15.17
N ASP A 44 -5.36 -1.82 14.19
CA ASP A 44 -6.56 -2.55 13.80
C ASP A 44 -6.76 -2.58 12.28
N TRP A 45 -7.48 -3.60 11.80
CA TRP A 45 -7.73 -3.82 10.37
C TRP A 45 -8.44 -2.67 9.66
N ARG A 46 -9.20 -1.85 10.39
CA ARG A 46 -9.94 -0.70 9.81
C ARG A 46 -8.99 0.41 9.38
N ALA A 47 -7.79 0.47 9.95
CA ALA A 47 -6.77 1.44 9.59
C ALA A 47 -6.02 1.08 8.31
N LEU A 48 -6.27 -0.08 7.67
CA LEU A 48 -5.45 -0.54 6.54
C LEU A 48 -5.38 0.49 5.42
N ALA A 49 -6.54 1.04 5.03
CA ALA A 49 -6.60 2.03 3.97
C ALA A 49 -5.87 3.34 4.33
N SER A 50 -6.04 3.84 5.56
CA SER A 50 -5.34 5.07 5.99
C SER A 50 -3.83 4.85 6.17
N THR A 51 -3.44 3.69 6.69
CA THR A 51 -2.04 3.31 6.85
C THR A 51 -1.35 3.12 5.49
N ALA A 52 -2.01 2.46 4.54
CA ALA A 52 -1.50 2.32 3.17
C ALA A 52 -1.38 3.68 2.47
N LEU A 53 -2.38 4.57 2.60
CA LEU A 53 -2.28 5.94 2.08
C LEU A 53 -1.09 6.68 2.69
N GLY A 54 -0.90 6.58 4.02
CA GLY A 54 0.26 7.18 4.69
C GLY A 54 1.59 6.63 4.18
N ALA A 55 1.70 5.31 3.99
CA ALA A 55 2.89 4.67 3.44
C ALA A 55 3.18 5.13 2.00
N THR A 56 2.16 5.24 1.16
CA THR A 56 2.29 5.78 -0.20
C THR A 56 2.79 7.21 -0.19
N LEU A 57 2.24 8.07 0.67
CA LEU A 57 2.69 9.46 0.80
C LEU A 57 4.16 9.53 1.24
N VAL A 58 4.55 8.75 2.25
CA VAL A 58 5.95 8.66 2.69
C VAL A 58 6.84 8.22 1.54
N HIS A 59 6.45 7.19 0.78
CA HIS A 59 7.21 6.72 -0.38
C HIS A 59 7.39 7.82 -1.42
N LEU A 60 6.32 8.54 -1.78
CA LEU A 60 6.38 9.64 -2.75
C LEU A 60 7.27 10.79 -2.27
N ILE A 61 7.20 11.13 -0.97
CA ILE A 61 8.09 12.14 -0.37
C ILE A 61 9.55 11.68 -0.47
N VAL A 62 9.85 10.42 -0.15
CA VAL A 62 11.21 9.90 -0.26
C VAL A 62 11.70 9.99 -1.71
N LEU A 63 10.88 9.63 -2.71
CA LEU A 63 11.25 9.77 -4.11
C LEU A 63 11.55 11.21 -4.52
N ALA A 64 10.81 12.20 -3.98
CA ALA A 64 11.05 13.61 -4.27
C ALA A 64 12.31 14.16 -3.57
N VAL A 65 12.63 13.64 -2.38
CA VAL A 65 13.76 14.11 -1.56
C VAL A 65 15.07 13.40 -1.89
N LEU A 66 15.02 12.15 -2.37
CA LEU A 66 16.20 11.34 -2.66
C LEU A 66 17.20 12.02 -3.63
N PRO A 67 16.78 12.71 -4.71
CA PRO A 67 17.70 13.44 -5.59
C PRO A 67 18.50 14.52 -4.82
N VAL A 68 17.84 15.24 -3.91
CA VAL A 68 18.46 16.29 -3.09
C VAL A 68 19.53 15.69 -2.17
N LEU A 69 19.22 14.54 -1.55
CA LEU A 69 20.17 13.83 -0.68
C LEU A 69 21.38 13.30 -1.46
N ASN A 70 21.23 13.05 -2.76
CA ASN A 70 22.29 12.61 -3.66
C ASN A 70 23.03 13.79 -4.33
N GLY A 71 22.80 15.03 -3.90
CA GLY A 71 23.46 16.23 -4.44
C GLY A 71 22.85 16.78 -5.74
N GLY A 72 21.68 16.30 -6.13
CA GLY A 72 20.88 16.85 -7.23
C GLY A 72 19.92 17.95 -6.80
N GLU A 73 19.21 18.54 -7.76
CA GLU A 73 18.18 19.54 -7.49
C GLU A 73 16.87 18.89 -7.00
N PHE A 74 16.10 19.64 -6.21
CA PHE A 74 14.74 19.24 -5.85
C PHE A 74 13.83 19.39 -7.07
N VAL A 75 13.34 18.26 -7.58
CA VAL A 75 12.39 18.23 -8.70
C VAL A 75 11.00 17.94 -8.15
N LEU A 76 10.09 18.90 -8.35
CA LEU A 76 8.69 18.70 -8.00
C LEU A 76 8.09 17.57 -8.84
N PRO A 77 7.41 16.59 -8.23
CA PRO A 77 6.66 15.58 -8.97
C PRO A 77 5.63 16.25 -9.88
N ALA A 78 5.35 15.63 -11.03
CA ALA A 78 4.37 16.14 -11.99
C ALA A 78 2.93 15.90 -11.51
N LEU A 79 2.53 16.55 -10.41
CA LEU A 79 1.27 16.34 -9.68
C LEU A 79 0.02 16.56 -10.54
N LEU A 80 0.13 17.31 -11.63
CA LEU A 80 -0.99 17.59 -12.54
C LEU A 80 -1.15 16.54 -13.64
N THR A 81 -0.28 15.52 -13.67
CA THR A 81 -0.32 14.47 -14.69
C THR A 81 -1.12 13.25 -14.22
N VAL A 82 -1.88 12.64 -15.13
CA VAL A 82 -2.56 11.37 -14.87
C VAL A 82 -1.57 10.28 -14.50
N GLY A 83 -0.39 10.26 -15.14
CA GLY A 83 0.67 9.29 -14.87
C GLY A 83 1.10 9.28 -13.39
N PHE A 84 1.30 10.45 -12.78
CA PHE A 84 1.63 10.55 -11.36
C PHE A 84 0.56 9.87 -10.48
N TRP A 85 -0.72 10.16 -10.73
CA TRP A 85 -1.82 9.59 -9.95
C TRP A 85 -2.00 8.10 -10.18
N MET A 86 -1.75 7.60 -11.39
CA MET A 86 -1.75 6.17 -11.70
C MET A 86 -0.63 5.43 -10.94
N THR A 87 0.57 6.01 -10.87
CA THR A 87 1.67 5.47 -10.07
C THR A 87 1.36 5.52 -8.57
N ALA A 88 0.80 6.63 -8.08
CA ALA A 88 0.40 6.75 -6.68
C ALA A 88 -0.68 5.72 -6.31
N LEU A 89 -1.67 5.51 -7.18
CA LEU A 89 -2.71 4.50 -6.99
C LEU A 89 -2.13 3.09 -7.00
N ALA A 90 -1.21 2.78 -7.93
CA ALA A 90 -0.51 1.51 -7.97
C ALA A 90 0.26 1.28 -6.66
N LEU A 91 1.07 2.24 -6.22
CA LEU A 91 1.80 2.16 -4.94
C LEU A 91 0.86 1.98 -3.75
N PHE A 92 -0.28 2.68 -3.73
CA PHE A 92 -1.30 2.51 -2.70
C PHE A 92 -1.85 1.09 -2.64
N LEU A 93 -2.20 0.50 -3.79
CA LEU A 93 -2.65 -0.89 -3.86
C LEU A 93 -1.54 -1.86 -3.42
N GLY A 94 -0.31 -1.64 -3.89
CA GLY A 94 0.86 -2.43 -3.48
C GLY A 94 1.08 -2.39 -1.97
N TYR A 95 1.05 -1.20 -1.38
CA TYR A 95 1.19 -1.02 0.07
C TYR A 95 0.05 -1.66 0.85
N ALA A 96 -1.19 -1.51 0.39
CA ALA A 96 -2.34 -2.13 1.03
C ALA A 96 -2.18 -3.65 1.11
N ILE A 97 -1.70 -4.30 0.04
CA ILE A 97 -1.45 -5.74 0.00
C ILE A 97 -0.31 -6.13 0.94
N VAL A 98 0.87 -5.49 0.81
CA VAL A 98 2.06 -5.85 1.59
C VAL A 98 1.85 -5.59 3.09
N ILE A 99 1.25 -4.45 3.44
CA ILE A 99 0.93 -4.11 4.85
C ILE A 99 -0.10 -5.10 5.39
N ALA A 100 -1.13 -5.47 4.62
CA ALA A 100 -2.10 -6.47 5.06
C ALA A 100 -1.43 -7.82 5.36
N ILE A 101 -0.48 -8.26 4.52
CA ILE A 101 0.28 -9.49 4.74
C ILE A 101 1.10 -9.40 6.04
N PHE A 102 1.88 -8.34 6.22
CA PHE A 102 2.69 -8.18 7.44
C PHE A 102 1.84 -8.03 8.70
N PHE A 103 0.75 -7.27 8.62
CA PHE A 103 -0.17 -7.11 9.74
C PHE A 103 -0.88 -8.42 10.07
N PHE A 104 -1.26 -9.21 9.06
CA PHE A 104 -1.80 -10.54 9.27
C PHE A 104 -0.83 -11.42 10.06
N ILE A 105 0.42 -11.51 9.60
CA ILE A 105 1.48 -12.26 10.29
C ILE A 105 1.65 -11.76 11.73
N LYS A 106 1.72 -10.43 11.94
CA LYS A 106 1.78 -9.82 13.28
C LYS A 106 0.61 -10.28 14.14
N THR A 107 -0.62 -10.23 13.64
CA THR A 107 -1.82 -10.60 14.41
C THR A 107 -1.88 -12.09 14.79
N LEU A 108 -1.33 -12.97 13.95
CA LEU A 108 -1.16 -14.38 14.25
C LEU A 108 -0.13 -14.58 15.37
N LEU A 109 1.02 -13.92 15.28
CA LEU A 109 2.10 -14.02 16.26
C LEU A 109 1.72 -13.44 17.63
N THR A 110 0.97 -12.33 17.67
CA THR A 110 0.54 -11.70 18.93
C THR A 110 -0.73 -12.31 19.52
N GLY A 111 -1.35 -13.28 18.83
CA GLY A 111 -2.59 -13.95 19.29
C GLY A 111 -3.82 -13.03 19.34
N THR A 112 -3.73 -11.80 18.85
CA THR A 112 -4.81 -10.80 18.90
C THR A 112 -5.97 -11.19 18.00
N ALA A 113 -5.72 -11.99 16.95
CA ALA A 113 -6.74 -12.50 16.03
C ALA A 113 -7.88 -13.29 16.72
N PHE A 114 -7.62 -13.87 17.90
CA PHE A 114 -8.58 -14.68 18.65
C PHE A 114 -9.09 -14.05 19.95
N ARG A 115 -8.71 -12.80 20.27
CA ARG A 115 -9.19 -12.08 21.47
C ARG A 115 -10.61 -11.51 21.24
N GLY A 116 -11.52 -12.38 20.80
CA GLY A 116 -12.95 -12.10 20.78
C GLY A 116 -13.39 -11.70 22.19
N ARG A 117 -14.09 -10.56 22.27
CA ARG A 117 -14.91 -10.08 23.39
C ARG A 117 -15.04 -11.08 24.54
N ARG A 118 -14.15 -11.04 25.54
CA ARG A 118 -14.59 -11.39 26.89
C ARG A 118 -15.54 -10.28 27.32
N ARG A 119 -16.83 -10.43 27.02
CA ARG A 119 -17.89 -9.78 27.80
C ARG A 119 -17.67 -10.25 29.23
N VAL A 120 -17.08 -9.40 30.04
CA VAL A 120 -17.18 -9.53 31.49
C VAL A 120 -18.60 -9.15 31.80
N VAL A 121 -19.44 -10.15 32.04
CA VAL A 121 -20.77 -9.96 32.63
C VAL A 121 -20.53 -9.93 34.13
N HIS A 122 -20.71 -8.75 34.73
CA HIS A 122 -20.94 -8.57 36.16
C HIS A 122 -22.14 -7.66 36.32
#